data_AF-A0A436EXT3-F1
#
_entry.id   AF-A0A436EXT3-F1
#
_cell.length_a   1.000
_cell.length_b   1.000
_cell.length_c   1.000
_cell.angle_alpha   90.00
_cell.angle_beta   90.00
_cell.angle_gamma   90.00
#
_symmetry.space_group_name_H-M   'P 1'
#
loop_
_entity.id
_entity.type
_entity.pdbx_description
1 polymer ?
#
loop_
_entity_poly.entity_id
_entity_poly.type
_entity_poly.pdbx_seq_one_letter_code
_entity_poly.pdbx_strand_id
1 'polypeptide(L)'
;MSAKTIERLDGIGPLAERYDVFLLDQFGVLHDGTRPYPGAVAALSALKRAGKTVVLVSNSGRRARPNESRLMKLGFEAGSWDHFVSSGEVAWRSFRQMAISGKLRPGTKCLLISREADRSAIEGLPFVLTGSGDEAELVLIAASEGDRFDLDHYRRLFAPAAERRVPCFCTNPDIVMLT
;
A
#
# COMPACT_ATOMS: atom_id res chain seq x y z
N MET A 1 37.40 12.02 -22.12
CA MET A 1 36.21 11.60 -21.36
C MET A 1 34.99 11.81 -22.25
N SER A 2 34.22 10.77 -22.56
CA SER A 2 32.99 10.95 -23.35
C SER A 2 31.93 11.59 -22.46
N ALA A 3 31.44 12.77 -22.83
CA ALA A 3 30.36 13.42 -22.11
C ALA A 3 29.11 12.54 -22.23
N LYS A 4 28.52 12.14 -21.09
CA LYS A 4 27.22 11.47 -21.10
C LYS A 4 26.17 12.45 -21.60
N THR A 5 25.61 12.20 -22.78
CA THR A 5 24.46 12.96 -23.29
C THR A 5 23.23 12.58 -22.47
N ILE A 6 22.56 13.56 -21.88
CA ILE A 6 21.29 13.37 -21.19
C ILE A 6 20.17 13.53 -22.22
N GLU A 7 19.40 12.47 -22.43
CA GLU A 7 18.17 12.54 -23.22
C GLU A 7 17.03 13.08 -22.34
N ARG A 8 16.35 14.12 -22.83
CA ARG A 8 15.14 14.65 -22.20
C ARG A 8 13.93 14.13 -22.97
N LEU A 9 12.99 13.52 -22.24
CA LEU A 9 11.73 13.06 -22.78
C LEU A 9 10.60 13.98 -22.33
N ASP A 10 9.63 14.25 -23.21
CA ASP A 10 8.45 15.07 -22.90
C ASP A 10 7.32 14.27 -22.24
N GLY A 11 7.51 12.96 -22.03
CA GLY A 11 6.57 12.09 -21.35
C GLY A 11 6.99 10.62 -21.40
N ILE A 12 6.11 9.74 -20.91
CA ILE A 12 6.36 8.30 -20.82
C ILE A 12 6.20 7.55 -22.16
N GLY A 13 5.56 8.18 -23.16
CA GLY A 13 5.25 7.56 -24.45
C GLY A 13 6.46 6.92 -25.14
N PRO A 14 7.58 7.64 -25.35
CA PRO A 14 8.79 7.08 -25.95
C PRO A 14 9.41 5.91 -25.17
N LEU A 15 9.12 5.80 -23.87
CA LEU A 15 9.59 4.68 -23.06
C LEU A 15 8.83 3.39 -23.39
N ALA A 16 7.60 3.48 -23.93
CA ALA A 16 6.84 2.30 -24.33
C ALA A 16 7.55 1.51 -25.43
N GLU A 17 8.35 2.15 -26.29
CA GLU A 17 9.14 1.44 -27.31
C GLU A 17 10.35 0.70 -26.73
N ARG A 18 10.77 1.04 -25.50
CA ARG A 18 12.02 0.59 -24.88
C ARG A 18 11.81 -0.45 -23.78
N TYR A 19 10.61 -0.47 -23.19
CA TYR A 19 10.27 -1.33 -22.07
C TYR A 19 8.94 -2.02 -22.29
N ASP A 20 8.84 -3.27 -21.89
CA ASP A 20 7.61 -4.06 -21.97
C ASP A 20 6.77 -3.99 -20.70
N VAL A 21 7.41 -3.70 -19.57
CA VAL A 21 6.79 -3.69 -18.24
C VAL A 21 7.00 -2.34 -17.57
N PHE A 22 5.91 -1.79 -17.02
CA PHE A 22 5.90 -0.53 -16.28
C PHE A 22 5.44 -0.78 -14.85
N LEU A 23 6.34 -0.58 -13.89
CA LEU A 23 6.01 -0.54 -12.47
C LEU A 23 5.79 0.93 -12.09
N LEU A 24 4.53 1.30 -11.89
CA LEU A 24 4.14 2.69 -11.64
C LEU A 24 3.67 2.85 -10.20
N ASP A 25 4.21 3.84 -9.51
CA ASP A 25 3.61 4.32 -8.26
C ASP A 25 2.26 5.02 -8.55
N GLN A 26 1.40 5.14 -7.54
CA GLN A 26 0.10 5.80 -7.66
C GLN A 26 0.04 7.19 -7.03
N PHE A 27 0.46 7.36 -5.78
CA PHE A 27 0.25 8.60 -5.04
C PHE A 27 1.41 9.54 -5.33
N GLY A 28 1.12 10.78 -5.74
CA GLY A 28 2.18 11.70 -6.21
C GLY A 28 2.66 11.43 -7.64
N VAL A 29 2.20 10.35 -8.28
CA VAL A 29 2.49 10.01 -9.69
C VAL A 29 1.23 10.03 -10.56
N LEU A 30 0.18 9.31 -10.13
CA LEU A 30 -1.09 9.24 -10.85
C LEU A 30 -2.13 10.21 -10.28
N HIS A 31 -2.14 10.44 -8.97
CA HIS A 31 -3.10 11.30 -8.29
C HIS A 31 -2.56 11.92 -6.98
N ASP A 32 -3.25 12.95 -6.48
CA ASP A 32 -3.01 13.58 -5.17
C ASP A 32 -3.91 13.02 -4.05
N GLY A 33 -4.77 12.05 -4.39
CA GLY A 33 -5.73 11.44 -3.47
C GLY A 33 -7.15 11.98 -3.65
N THR A 34 -7.30 13.14 -4.26
CA THR A 34 -8.58 13.80 -4.53
C THR A 34 -8.91 13.80 -6.02
N ARG A 35 -7.90 13.94 -6.89
CA ARG A 35 -8.06 13.95 -8.35
C ARG A 35 -6.84 13.35 -9.06
N PRO A 36 -7.02 12.81 -10.28
CA PRO A 36 -5.90 12.41 -11.12
C PRO A 36 -5.09 13.64 -11.56
N TYR A 37 -3.78 13.45 -11.76
CA TYR A 37 -2.95 14.47 -12.38
C TYR A 37 -3.27 14.62 -13.87
N PRO A 38 -3.10 15.82 -14.46
CA PRO A 38 -3.29 16.03 -15.88
C PRO A 38 -2.50 15.03 -16.73
N GLY A 39 -3.19 14.35 -17.65
CA GLY A 39 -2.59 13.35 -18.54
C GLY A 39 -2.34 11.97 -17.92
N ALA A 40 -2.45 11.77 -16.60
CA ALA A 40 -2.15 10.49 -15.96
C ALA A 40 -3.08 9.35 -16.43
N VAL A 41 -4.39 9.61 -16.48
CA VAL A 41 -5.39 8.65 -17.00
C VAL A 41 -5.08 8.29 -18.46
N ALA A 42 -4.86 9.30 -19.30
CA ALA A 42 -4.58 9.10 -20.72
C ALA A 42 -3.27 8.34 -20.96
N ALA A 43 -2.23 8.63 -20.18
CA ALA A 43 -0.94 7.96 -20.26
C ALA A 43 -1.06 6.47 -19.87
N LEU A 44 -1.79 6.16 -18.80
CA LEU A 44 -2.01 4.79 -18.35
C LEU A 44 -2.74 3.97 -19.42
N SER A 45 -3.85 4.49 -19.95
CA SER A 45 -4.58 3.84 -21.05
C SER A 45 -3.75 3.74 -22.33
N ALA A 46 -2.87 4.70 -22.61
CA ALA A 46 -1.98 4.64 -23.77
C ALA A 46 -0.93 3.54 -23.65
N LEU A 47 -0.30 3.37 -22.48
CA LEU A 47 0.60 2.24 -22.21
C LEU A 47 -0.12 0.92 -22.42
N LYS A 48 -1.35 0.81 -21.91
CA LYS A 48 -2.15 -0.41 -22.07
C LYS A 48 -2.47 -0.70 -23.54
N ARG A 49 -2.92 0.30 -24.30
CA ARG A 49 -3.18 0.17 -25.75
C ARG A 49 -1.94 -0.18 -26.55
N ALA A 50 -0.76 0.25 -26.11
CA ALA A 50 0.52 -0.12 -26.70
C ALA A 50 0.95 -1.56 -26.35
N GLY A 51 0.09 -2.35 -25.70
CA GLY A 51 0.35 -3.76 -25.37
C GLY A 51 1.29 -3.95 -24.19
N LYS A 52 1.54 -2.91 -23.39
CA LYS A 52 2.47 -2.96 -22.27
C LYS A 52 1.83 -3.58 -21.04
N THR A 53 2.64 -4.33 -20.28
CA THR A 53 2.24 -4.81 -18.96
C THR A 53 2.40 -3.68 -17.96
N VAL A 54 1.30 -3.29 -17.33
CA VAL A 54 1.31 -2.19 -16.36
C VAL A 54 0.96 -2.72 -14.97
N VAL A 55 1.88 -2.54 -14.04
CA VAL A 55 1.71 -2.92 -12.63
C VAL A 55 1.72 -1.66 -11.78
N LEU A 56 0.61 -1.42 -11.09
CA LEU A 56 0.54 -0.35 -10.11
C LEU A 56 1.11 -0.87 -8.79
N VAL A 57 2.06 -0.14 -8.21
CA VAL A 57 2.72 -0.47 -6.95
C VAL A 57 2.43 0.62 -5.94
N SER A 58 2.11 0.27 -4.70
CA SER A 58 1.80 1.27 -3.68
C SER A 58 2.21 0.85 -2.27
N ASN A 59 2.68 1.83 -1.49
CA ASN A 59 2.90 1.69 -0.05
C ASN A 59 1.61 1.62 0.77
N SER A 60 0.42 1.76 0.17
CA SER A 60 -0.86 1.61 0.87
C SER A 60 -0.92 0.32 1.70
N GLY A 61 -1.22 0.47 2.99
CA GLY A 61 -1.42 -0.68 3.89
C GLY A 61 -2.77 -1.38 3.70
N ARG A 62 -3.65 -0.84 2.85
CA ARG A 62 -4.90 -1.51 2.42
C ARG A 62 -4.59 -2.60 1.38
N ARG A 63 -5.48 -3.58 1.25
CA ARG A 63 -5.42 -4.60 0.17
C ARG A 63 -5.51 -3.96 -1.23
N ALA A 64 -5.21 -4.72 -2.28
CA ALA A 64 -5.24 -4.19 -3.65
C ALA A 64 -6.63 -3.66 -4.06
N ARG A 65 -7.68 -4.46 -3.86
CA ARG A 65 -9.04 -4.17 -4.32
C ARG A 65 -9.62 -2.82 -3.85
N PRO A 66 -9.50 -2.41 -2.56
CA PRO A 66 -9.89 -1.07 -2.14
C PRO A 66 -9.17 0.07 -2.87
N ASN A 67 -7.87 -0.09 -3.16
CA ASN A 67 -7.10 0.91 -3.89
C ASN A 67 -7.53 0.98 -5.37
N GLU A 68 -7.73 -0.16 -6.02
CA GLU A 68 -8.25 -0.22 -7.40
C GLU A 68 -9.63 0.46 -7.51
N SER A 69 -10.51 0.19 -6.54
CA SER A 69 -11.84 0.81 -6.47
C SER A 69 -11.74 2.33 -6.31
N ARG A 70 -10.72 2.83 -5.59
CA ARG A 70 -10.46 4.27 -5.45
C ARG A 70 -9.98 4.88 -6.77
N LEU A 71 -9.05 4.23 -7.49
CA LEU A 71 -8.60 4.71 -8.79
C LEU A 71 -9.76 4.81 -9.79
N MET A 72 -10.65 3.82 -9.83
CA MET A 72 -11.83 3.87 -10.71
C MET A 72 -12.73 5.07 -10.38
N LYS A 73 -12.95 5.36 -9.08
CA LYS A 73 -13.71 6.54 -8.65
C LYS A 73 -13.04 7.86 -9.01
N LEU A 74 -11.71 7.89 -9.12
CA LEU A 74 -10.94 9.05 -9.57
C LEU A 74 -10.96 9.23 -11.10
N GLY A 75 -11.53 8.28 -11.85
CA GLY A 75 -11.68 8.37 -13.30
C GLY A 75 -10.67 7.55 -14.10
N PHE A 76 -9.88 6.67 -13.46
CA PHE A 76 -9.07 5.71 -14.19
C PHE A 76 -9.92 4.58 -14.76
N GLU A 77 -9.65 4.17 -15.99
CA GLU A 77 -10.42 3.14 -16.70
C GLU A 77 -10.09 1.74 -16.15
N ALA A 78 -11.12 0.94 -15.87
CA ALA A 78 -10.92 -0.46 -15.51
C ALA A 78 -10.18 -1.19 -16.65
N GLY A 79 -9.13 -1.93 -16.31
CA GLY A 79 -8.29 -2.63 -17.28
C GLY A 79 -7.16 -1.80 -17.90
N SER A 80 -7.01 -0.52 -17.53
CA SER A 80 -5.84 0.30 -17.90
C SER A 80 -4.54 -0.12 -17.19
N TRP A 81 -4.62 -1.07 -16.25
CA TRP A 81 -3.49 -1.78 -15.66
C TRP A 81 -3.77 -3.30 -15.61
N ASP A 82 -2.70 -4.09 -15.51
CA ASP A 82 -2.76 -5.55 -15.41
C ASP A 82 -2.82 -6.03 -13.96
N HIS A 83 -2.04 -5.39 -13.10
CA HIS A 83 -1.88 -5.81 -11.71
C HIS A 83 -1.82 -4.61 -10.77
N PHE A 84 -2.32 -4.81 -9.56
CA PHE A 84 -2.19 -3.86 -8.45
C PHE A 84 -1.52 -4.56 -7.26
N VAL A 85 -0.37 -4.05 -6.85
CA VAL A 85 0.44 -4.58 -5.76
C VAL A 85 0.61 -3.51 -4.68
N SER A 86 -0.18 -3.61 -3.61
CA SER A 86 0.04 -2.78 -2.42
C SER A 86 0.89 -3.52 -1.37
N SER A 87 1.58 -2.77 -0.53
CA SER A 87 2.27 -3.33 0.65
C SER A 87 1.31 -4.09 1.57
N GLY A 88 0.10 -3.59 1.77
CA GLY A 88 -0.99 -4.31 2.46
C GLY A 88 -1.40 -5.63 1.77
N GLU A 89 -1.42 -5.67 0.44
CA GLU A 89 -1.69 -6.90 -0.33
C GLU A 89 -0.61 -7.95 -0.08
N VAL A 90 0.66 -7.55 -0.14
CA VAL A 90 1.81 -8.43 0.09
C VAL A 90 1.82 -8.96 1.52
N ALA A 91 1.64 -8.10 2.52
CA ALA A 91 1.62 -8.48 3.93
C ALA A 91 0.51 -9.48 4.24
N TRP A 92 -0.71 -9.23 3.74
CA TRP A 92 -1.82 -10.16 3.93
C TRP A 92 -1.55 -11.52 3.28
N ARG A 93 -0.95 -11.55 2.08
CA ARG A 93 -0.57 -12.82 1.44
C ARG A 93 0.46 -13.59 2.28
N SER A 94 1.44 -12.88 2.83
CA SER A 94 2.43 -13.46 3.75
C SER A 94 1.78 -14.02 5.01
N PHE A 95 0.88 -13.29 5.67
CA PHE A 95 0.17 -13.78 6.84
C PHE A 95 -0.75 -14.97 6.52
N ARG A 96 -1.39 -14.97 5.34
CA ARG A 96 -2.18 -16.12 4.88
C ARG A 96 -1.30 -17.36 4.73
N GLN A 97 -0.12 -17.22 4.15
CA GLN A 97 0.83 -18.34 4.03
C GLN A 97 1.34 -18.81 5.40
N MET A 98 1.57 -17.88 6.34
CA MET A 98 1.90 -18.22 7.73
C MET A 98 0.76 -18.98 8.42
N ALA A 99 -0.50 -18.61 8.18
CA ALA A 99 -1.65 -19.31 8.72
C ALA A 99 -1.75 -20.74 8.15
N ILE A 100 -1.61 -20.90 6.83
CA ILE A 100 -1.65 -22.20 6.15
C ILE A 100 -0.53 -23.12 6.65
N SER A 101 0.67 -22.58 6.87
CA SER A 101 1.81 -23.36 7.38
C SER A 101 1.83 -23.55 8.90
N GLY A 102 0.82 -23.05 9.63
CA GLY A 102 0.75 -23.13 11.10
C GLY A 102 1.69 -22.19 11.85
N LYS A 103 2.46 -21.34 11.16
CA LYS A 103 3.33 -20.32 11.76
C LYS A 103 2.55 -19.17 12.40
N LEU A 104 1.35 -18.88 11.90
CA LEU A 104 0.41 -17.95 12.52
C LEU A 104 -0.72 -18.75 13.17
N ARG A 105 -0.80 -18.70 14.51
CA ARG A 105 -1.80 -19.45 15.27
C ARG A 105 -3.19 -18.82 15.10
N PRO A 106 -4.26 -19.63 14.98
CA PRO A 106 -5.60 -19.10 15.06
C PRO A 106 -5.88 -18.40 16.39
N GLY A 107 -6.55 -17.26 16.34
CA GLY A 107 -6.85 -16.45 17.52
C GLY A 107 -5.73 -15.51 17.94
N THR A 108 -4.64 -15.40 17.16
CA THR A 108 -3.52 -14.49 17.47
C THR A 108 -4.06 -13.07 17.67
N LYS A 109 -3.81 -12.50 18.86
CA LYS A 109 -4.27 -11.15 19.21
C LYS A 109 -3.48 -10.09 18.44
N CYS A 110 -4.14 -9.38 17.54
CA CYS A 110 -3.55 -8.36 16.69
C CYS A 110 -3.99 -6.96 17.16
N LEU A 111 -3.01 -6.12 17.52
CA LEU A 111 -3.22 -4.69 17.66
C LEU A 111 -3.08 -4.06 16.27
N LEU A 112 -4.23 -3.78 15.64
CA LEU A 112 -4.29 -3.15 14.32
C LEU A 112 -4.38 -1.64 14.44
N ILE A 113 -3.46 -0.95 13.78
CA ILE A 113 -3.51 0.50 13.56
C ILE A 113 -3.89 0.72 12.10
N SER A 114 -5.09 1.26 11.90
CA SER A 114 -5.64 1.58 10.59
C SER A 114 -6.44 2.87 10.66
N ARG A 115 -6.77 3.44 9.50
CA ARG A 115 -7.58 4.65 9.37
C ARG A 115 -9.02 4.25 9.04
N GLU A 116 -10.00 4.99 9.57
CA GLU A 116 -11.45 4.76 9.32
C GLU A 116 -11.92 3.35 9.74
N ALA A 117 -11.24 2.73 10.72
CA ALA A 117 -11.47 1.34 11.11
C ALA A 117 -11.37 0.33 9.95
N ASP A 118 -10.58 0.62 8.91
CA ASP A 118 -10.32 -0.30 7.80
C ASP A 118 -9.72 -1.61 8.32
N ARG A 119 -10.32 -2.74 7.92
CA ARG A 119 -9.88 -4.10 8.30
C ARG A 119 -9.41 -4.90 7.10
N SER A 120 -9.29 -4.30 5.93
CA SER A 120 -8.94 -5.03 4.70
C SER A 120 -7.60 -5.76 4.85
N ALA A 121 -6.64 -5.15 5.56
CA ALA A 121 -5.32 -5.72 5.83
C ALA A 121 -5.34 -7.04 6.61
N ILE A 122 -6.45 -7.37 7.29
CA ILE A 122 -6.60 -8.58 8.10
C ILE A 122 -7.80 -9.46 7.71
N GLU A 123 -8.58 -9.07 6.70
CA GLU A 123 -9.82 -9.74 6.34
C GLU A 123 -9.58 -11.22 5.98
N GLY A 124 -10.28 -12.15 6.64
CA GLY A 124 -10.12 -13.59 6.39
C GLY A 124 -8.81 -14.19 6.94
N LEU A 125 -8.01 -13.44 7.69
CA LEU A 125 -6.88 -13.96 8.47
C LEU A 125 -7.33 -14.32 9.88
N PRO A 126 -6.65 -15.26 10.56
CA PRO A 126 -7.14 -15.81 11.82
C PRO A 126 -6.72 -14.95 13.03
N PHE A 127 -6.81 -13.63 12.88
CA PHE A 127 -6.50 -12.66 13.92
C PHE A 127 -7.74 -12.35 14.78
N VAL A 128 -7.52 -12.08 16.06
CA VAL A 128 -8.50 -11.46 16.95
C VAL A 128 -8.02 -10.06 17.27
N LEU A 129 -8.84 -9.04 17.01
CA LEU A 129 -8.44 -7.67 17.30
C LEU A 129 -8.35 -7.43 18.82
N THR A 130 -7.28 -6.76 19.24
CA THR A 130 -7.15 -6.19 20.60
C THR A 130 -7.01 -4.68 20.52
N GLY A 131 -7.52 -3.98 21.54
CA GLY A 131 -7.43 -2.52 21.67
C GLY A 131 -6.23 -2.04 22.46
N SER A 132 -5.41 -2.94 23.02
CA SER A 132 -4.23 -2.57 23.82
C SER A 132 -2.99 -3.39 23.43
N GLY A 133 -1.82 -2.77 23.55
CA GLY A 133 -0.53 -3.44 23.51
C GLY A 133 -0.34 -4.50 24.61
N ASP A 134 -1.08 -4.41 25.73
CA ASP A 134 -1.01 -5.35 26.86
C ASP A 134 -1.41 -6.77 26.49
N GLU A 135 -2.24 -6.95 25.49
CA GLU A 135 -2.69 -8.27 25.05
C GLU A 135 -2.23 -8.62 23.65
N ALA A 136 -1.52 -7.72 22.98
CA ALA A 136 -1.07 -7.93 21.62
C ALA A 136 -0.02 -9.05 21.53
N GLU A 137 -0.24 -9.99 20.63
CA GLU A 137 0.73 -10.99 20.19
C GLU A 137 1.37 -10.59 18.85
N LEU A 138 0.78 -9.61 18.15
CA LEU A 138 1.28 -8.97 16.95
C LEU A 138 0.77 -7.53 16.87
N VAL A 139 1.62 -6.60 16.44
CA VAL A 139 1.23 -5.22 16.09
C VAL A 139 1.27 -5.08 14.57
N LEU A 140 0.19 -4.56 13.98
CA LEU A 140 0.09 -4.29 12.55
C LEU A 140 -0.24 -2.81 12.32
N ILE A 141 0.72 -2.07 11.77
CA ILE A 141 0.57 -0.66 11.39
C ILE A 141 0.26 -0.61 9.90
N ALA A 142 -1.03 -0.51 9.55
CA ALA A 142 -1.51 -0.41 8.17
C ALA A 142 -1.82 1.02 7.72
N ALA A 143 -1.99 1.94 8.66
CA ALA A 143 -2.08 3.38 8.43
C ALA A 143 -1.72 4.13 9.71
N SER A 144 -1.80 5.47 9.64
CA SER A 144 -1.70 6.36 10.79
C SER A 144 -2.92 7.27 10.86
N GLU A 145 -3.31 7.63 12.08
CA GLU A 145 -4.31 8.66 12.41
C GLU A 145 -3.60 9.83 13.13
N GLY A 146 -2.40 10.19 12.68
CA GLY A 146 -1.57 11.26 13.26
C GLY A 146 -2.20 12.67 13.20
N ASP A 147 -3.25 12.84 12.40
CA ASP A 147 -4.13 14.02 12.40
C ASP A 147 -5.11 14.05 13.59
N ARG A 148 -5.35 12.89 14.23
CA ARG A 148 -6.27 12.72 15.36
C ARG A 148 -5.54 12.46 16.68
N PHE A 149 -4.39 11.78 16.62
CA PHE A 149 -3.64 11.36 17.79
C PHE A 149 -2.18 11.81 17.71
N ASP A 150 -1.65 12.29 18.83
CA ASP A 150 -0.24 12.66 18.95
C ASP A 150 0.68 11.42 19.10
N LEU A 151 1.99 11.65 19.06
CA LEU A 151 2.95 10.56 19.25
C LEU A 151 2.91 9.97 20.66
N ASP A 152 2.49 10.73 21.66
CA ASP A 152 2.39 10.23 23.05
C ASP A 152 1.24 9.23 23.21
N HIS A 153 0.14 9.41 22.50
CA HIS A 153 -0.91 8.42 22.37
C HIS A 153 -0.34 7.09 21.85
N TYR A 154 0.38 7.11 20.73
CA TYR A 154 0.98 5.91 20.16
C TYR A 154 2.06 5.30 21.06
N ARG A 155 2.87 6.13 21.74
CA ARG A 155 3.85 5.64 22.74
C ARG A 155 3.16 4.85 23.84
N ARG A 156 2.07 5.38 24.42
CA ARG A 156 1.29 4.68 25.46
C ARG A 156 0.67 3.39 24.92
N LEU A 157 0.11 3.44 23.71
CA LEU A 157 -0.54 2.29 23.08
C LEU A 157 0.46 1.15 22.78
N PHE A 158 1.67 1.47 22.32
CA PHE A 158 2.67 0.49 21.91
C PHE A 158 3.63 0.06 23.02
N ALA A 159 3.82 0.85 24.09
CA ALA A 159 4.80 0.56 25.13
C ALA A 159 4.68 -0.87 25.72
N PRO A 160 3.48 -1.36 26.10
CA PRO A 160 3.37 -2.72 26.66
C PRO A 160 3.74 -3.83 25.67
N ALA A 161 3.44 -3.64 24.38
CA ALA A 161 3.83 -4.57 23.32
C ALA A 161 5.35 -4.52 23.06
N ALA A 162 5.94 -3.32 23.08
CA ALA A 162 7.36 -3.11 22.87
C ALA A 162 8.22 -3.70 24.00
N GLU A 163 7.82 -3.51 25.26
CA GLU A 163 8.50 -4.10 26.45
C GLU A 163 8.58 -5.63 26.37
N ARG A 164 7.54 -6.26 25.82
CA ARG A 164 7.47 -7.71 25.61
C ARG A 164 8.06 -8.16 24.26
N ARG A 165 8.61 -7.25 23.47
CA ARG A 165 9.19 -7.51 22.14
C ARG A 165 8.21 -8.20 21.18
N VAL A 166 6.95 -7.78 21.23
CA VAL A 166 5.92 -8.26 20.30
C VAL A 166 6.32 -7.87 18.86
N PRO A 167 6.23 -8.80 17.88
CA PRO A 167 6.50 -8.48 16.49
C PRO A 167 5.61 -7.34 15.97
N CYS A 168 6.24 -6.35 15.32
CA CYS A 168 5.57 -5.21 14.74
C CYS A 168 5.79 -5.17 13.23
N PHE A 169 4.71 -5.19 12.46
CA PHE A 169 4.72 -5.11 11.00
C PHE A 169 4.16 -3.75 10.57
N CYS A 170 4.96 -2.98 9.86
CA CYS A 170 4.52 -1.75 9.20
C CYS A 170 4.24 -2.04 7.73
N THR A 171 2.99 -1.93 7.30
CA THR A 171 2.57 -2.17 5.92
C THR A 171 2.29 -0.88 5.17
N ASN A 172 2.47 0.28 5.81
CA ASN A 172 2.60 1.55 5.11
C ASN A 172 3.84 2.31 5.62
N PRO A 173 4.99 2.22 4.93
CA PRO A 173 6.22 2.86 5.35
C PRO A 173 6.29 4.37 5.07
N ASP A 174 5.26 4.98 4.46
CA ASP A 174 5.25 6.42 4.21
C ASP A 174 5.28 7.18 5.54
N ILE A 175 6.22 8.11 5.67
CA ILE A 175 6.45 8.86 6.93
C ILE A 175 5.45 10.02 7.08
N VAL A 176 5.08 10.64 5.96
CA VAL A 176 4.23 11.84 5.91
C VAL A 176 3.08 11.59 4.96
N MET A 177 1.88 11.93 5.41
CA MET A 177 0.70 12.00 4.55
C MET A 177 0.61 13.42 3.97
N LEU A 178 0.59 13.54 2.64
CA LEU A 178 0.59 14.84 1.93
C LEU A 178 -0.83 15.35 1.61
N THR A 179 -1.83 14.97 2.42
CA THR A 179 -3.25 15.32 2.20
C THR A 179 -3.73 16.35 3.20
#